data_AF-Q2GX00-F1
#
_entry.id   AF-Q2GX00-F1
#
_cell.length_a   1.000
_cell.length_b   1.000
_cell.length_c   1.000
_cell.angle_alpha   90.00
_cell.angle_beta   90.00
_cell.angle_gamma   90.00
#
_symmetry.space_group_name_H-M   'P 1'
#
loop_
_entity.id
_entity.type
_entity.pdbx_description
1 polymer ?
#
loop_
_entity_poly.entity_id
_entity_poly.type
_entity_poly.pdbx_seq_one_letter_code
_entity_poly.pdbx_strand_id
1 'polypeptide(L)'
;MQLSTLVIATLAAVASASPAVRRQAECPEVDNIPVCGYSCILAAVTEIGCGTEDYACMCGKFSDLQLAAASCVITNCGLDGAPAVLDAAQAVCDACA
;
A
#
# COMPACT_ATOMS: atom_id res chain seq x y z
N MET A 1 -49.95 27.18 -0.63
CA MET A 1 -48.62 27.68 -0.21
C MET A 1 -48.62 27.60 1.31
N GLN A 2 -47.79 26.84 2.04
CA GLN A 2 -46.52 26.19 1.79
C GLN A 2 -46.50 24.88 2.60
N LEU A 3 -46.23 23.74 1.96
CA LEU A 3 -45.65 22.58 2.64
C LEU A 3 -44.16 22.87 2.84
N SER A 4 -43.75 23.08 4.08
CA SER A 4 -42.37 23.29 4.54
C SER A 4 -42.39 22.78 5.99
N THR A 5 -41.53 21.88 6.46
CA THR A 5 -40.15 21.63 6.11
C THR A 5 -39.68 20.39 6.88
N LEU A 6 -38.85 19.57 6.22
CA LEU A 6 -37.64 18.92 6.76
C LEU A 6 -37.76 18.05 8.03
N VAL A 7 -37.72 16.73 7.85
CA VAL A 7 -36.81 15.86 8.61
C VAL A 7 -36.25 14.82 7.65
N ILE A 8 -35.17 15.18 6.94
CA ILE A 8 -34.35 14.21 6.21
C ILE A 8 -33.46 13.57 7.28
N ALA A 9 -33.77 12.31 7.61
CA ALA A 9 -32.93 11.49 8.47
C ALA A 9 -31.61 11.23 7.75
N THR A 10 -30.60 12.02 8.09
CA THR A 10 -29.21 11.79 7.70
C THR A 10 -28.71 10.54 8.43
N LEU A 11 -28.79 9.38 7.77
CA LEU A 11 -27.95 8.25 8.13
C LEU A 11 -26.50 8.62 7.82
N ALA A 12 -25.81 9.15 8.82
CA ALA A 12 -24.37 9.09 8.88
C ALA A 12 -23.99 7.61 9.06
N ALA A 13 -23.83 6.90 7.94
CA ALA A 13 -23.10 5.65 7.94
C ALA A 13 -21.64 6.00 8.26
N VAL A 14 -21.31 5.93 9.55
CA VAL A 14 -19.94 5.89 10.02
C VAL A 14 -19.31 4.62 9.47
N ALA A 15 -18.71 4.71 8.29
CA ALA A 15 -17.69 3.77 7.88
C ALA A 15 -16.58 3.89 8.92
N SER A 16 -16.37 2.83 9.68
CA SER A 16 -15.21 2.63 10.54
C SER A 16 -13.96 2.57 9.66
N ALA A 17 -13.47 3.73 9.22
CA ALA A 17 -12.09 3.88 8.84
C ALA A 17 -11.31 3.96 10.16
N SER A 18 -10.79 2.82 10.58
CA SER A 18 -9.75 2.74 11.61
C SER A 18 -8.71 3.84 11.34
N PRO A 19 -8.22 4.57 12.34
CA PRO A 19 -7.23 5.64 12.16
C PRO A 19 -5.89 5.17 11.56
N ALA A 20 -5.72 3.87 11.28
CA ALA A 20 -4.60 3.32 10.50
C ALA A 20 -4.65 3.71 9.01
N VAL A 21 -5.84 3.75 8.39
CA VAL A 21 -5.98 3.96 6.93
C VAL A 21 -5.57 5.37 6.50
N ARG A 22 -5.63 6.37 7.39
CA ARG A 22 -5.25 7.75 7.05
C ARG A 22 -3.75 8.04 7.16
N ARG A 23 -2.92 7.13 7.68
CA ARG A 23 -1.45 7.29 7.63
C ARG A 23 -0.84 6.67 6.39
N GLN A 24 -1.55 5.76 5.73
CA GLN A 24 -1.04 5.03 4.57
C GLN A 24 -0.95 5.93 3.33
N ALA A 25 -1.93 6.81 3.08
CA ALA A 25 -1.99 7.59 1.84
C ALA A 25 -0.79 8.55 1.58
N GLU A 26 0.08 8.75 2.57
CA GLU A 26 1.25 9.64 2.48
C GLU A 26 2.44 8.96 3.16
N CYS A 27 2.94 7.88 2.57
CA CYS A 27 4.13 7.17 3.06
C CYS A 27 5.38 7.66 2.31
N PRO A 28 6.14 8.65 2.84
CA PRO A 28 7.29 9.24 2.15
C PRO A 28 8.42 8.22 1.90
N GLU A 29 8.45 7.11 2.63
CA GLU A 29 9.41 6.03 2.44
C GLU A 29 9.27 5.37 1.07
N VAL A 30 8.08 5.45 0.44
CA VAL A 30 7.83 4.91 -0.91
C VAL A 30 8.67 5.65 -1.96
N ASP A 31 8.98 6.93 -1.75
CA ASP A 31 9.85 7.71 -2.65
C ASP A 31 11.31 7.22 -2.63
N ASN A 32 11.72 6.48 -1.59
CA ASN A 32 13.05 5.87 -1.50
C ASN A 32 13.15 4.53 -2.23
N ILE A 33 12.03 3.96 -2.71
CA ILE A 33 12.04 2.72 -3.47
C ILE A 33 12.78 2.93 -4.79
N PRO A 34 13.79 2.10 -5.11
CA PRO A 34 14.47 2.18 -6.40
C PRO A 34 13.49 2.05 -7.57
N VAL A 35 13.60 2.95 -8.55
CA VAL A 35 12.74 2.96 -9.75
C VAL A 35 12.78 1.62 -10.50
N CYS A 36 13.91 0.91 -10.44
CA CYS A 36 14.05 -0.41 -11.07
C CYS A 36 13.12 -1.48 -10.46
N GLY A 37 12.70 -1.32 -9.20
CA GLY A 37 11.89 -2.29 -8.45
C GLY A 37 10.46 -1.83 -8.17
N TYR A 38 10.16 -0.54 -8.34
CA TYR A 38 8.85 0.03 -8.01
C TYR A 38 7.69 -0.63 -8.76
N SER A 39 7.82 -0.83 -10.08
CA SER A 39 6.80 -1.52 -10.88
C SER A 39 6.64 -3.01 -10.50
N CYS A 40 7.73 -3.65 -10.08
CA CYS A 40 7.72 -5.03 -9.60
C CYS A 40 6.93 -5.17 -8.30
N ILE A 41 7.09 -4.21 -7.37
CA ILE A 41 6.33 -4.18 -6.13
C ILE A 41 4.84 -4.00 -6.45
N LEU A 42 4.46 -3.04 -7.29
CA LEU A 42 3.04 -2.83 -7.65
C LEU A 42 2.38 -4.07 -8.26
N ALA A 43 3.10 -4.78 -9.13
CA ALA A 43 2.63 -6.05 -9.69
C ALA A 43 2.44 -7.10 -8.58
N ALA A 44 3.45 -7.28 -7.72
CA ALA A 44 3.42 -8.22 -6.62
C ALA A 44 2.30 -7.93 -5.60
N VAL A 45 2.06 -6.66 -5.28
CA VAL A 45 0.95 -6.19 -4.41
C VAL A 45 -0.40 -6.65 -4.97
N THR A 46 -0.57 -6.54 -6.29
CA THR A 46 -1.80 -7.00 -6.98
C THR A 46 -1.92 -8.52 -6.92
N GLU A 47 -0.82 -9.25 -7.10
CA GLU A 47 -0.80 -10.73 -7.04
C GLU A 47 -1.18 -11.27 -5.65
N ILE A 48 -0.73 -10.63 -4.57
CA ILE A 48 -1.05 -11.06 -3.19
C ILE A 48 -2.44 -10.61 -2.72
N GLY A 49 -3.16 -9.84 -3.55
CA GLY A 49 -4.52 -9.37 -3.32
C GLY A 49 -4.62 -8.13 -2.43
N CYS A 50 -3.55 -7.35 -2.29
CA CYS A 50 -3.53 -6.11 -1.54
C CYS A 50 -3.85 -4.90 -2.44
N GLY A 51 -4.37 -3.83 -1.85
CA GLY A 51 -4.47 -2.53 -2.55
C GLY A 51 -3.09 -1.89 -2.73
N THR A 52 -2.89 -1.07 -3.76
CA THR A 52 -1.62 -0.39 -4.07
C THR A 52 -1.11 0.56 -2.98
N GLU A 53 -2.00 0.97 -2.07
CA GLU A 53 -1.68 1.83 -0.91
C GLU A 53 -2.04 1.12 0.42
N ASP A 54 -2.37 -0.18 0.36
CA ASP A 54 -2.68 -0.98 1.53
C ASP A 54 -1.42 -1.57 2.18
N TYR A 55 -0.55 -0.69 2.68
CA TYR A 55 0.71 -1.09 3.32
C TYR A 55 0.52 -2.06 4.47
N ALA A 56 -0.55 -1.95 5.25
CA ALA A 56 -0.89 -2.92 6.30
C ALA A 56 -1.09 -4.34 5.71
N CYS A 57 -1.80 -4.48 4.58
CA CYS A 57 -1.93 -5.75 3.87
C CYS A 57 -0.60 -6.24 3.30
N MET A 58 0.15 -5.36 2.63
CA MET A 58 1.45 -5.70 2.02
C MET A 58 2.43 -6.24 3.07
N CYS A 59 2.53 -5.56 4.20
CA CYS A 59 3.48 -5.88 5.26
C CYS A 59 3.02 -7.06 6.12
N GLY A 60 1.70 -7.24 6.28
CA GLY A 60 1.13 -8.48 6.82
C GLY A 60 1.42 -9.72 5.95
N LYS A 61 1.70 -9.51 4.66
CA LYS A 61 2.06 -10.54 3.67
C LYS A 61 3.46 -10.34 3.08
N PHE A 62 4.38 -9.75 3.83
CA PHE A 62 5.66 -9.32 3.28
C PHE A 62 6.48 -10.47 2.67
N SER A 63 6.38 -11.69 3.22
CA SER A 63 7.03 -12.87 2.65
C SER A 63 6.47 -13.25 1.26
N ASP A 64 5.14 -13.15 1.08
CA ASP A 64 4.50 -13.44 -0.21
C ASP A 64 4.83 -12.33 -1.22
N LEU A 65 4.84 -11.07 -0.77
CA LEU A 65 5.24 -9.91 -1.56
C LEU A 65 6.66 -10.06 -2.09
N GLN A 66 7.62 -10.42 -1.23
CA GLN A 66 9.01 -10.66 -1.61
C GLN A 66 9.13 -11.76 -2.66
N LEU A 67 8.43 -12.88 -2.46
CA LEU A 67 8.49 -14.02 -3.37
C LEU A 67 7.94 -13.66 -4.75
N ALA A 68 6.82 -12.93 -4.79
CA ALA A 68 6.19 -12.44 -6.01
C ALA A 68 7.07 -11.40 -6.74
N ALA A 69 7.67 -10.46 -6.00
CA ALA A 69 8.52 -9.42 -6.59
C ALA A 69 9.91 -9.91 -7.01
N ALA A 70 10.45 -10.96 -6.38
CA ALA A 70 11.85 -11.37 -6.51
C ALA A 70 12.30 -11.56 -7.96
N SER A 71 11.53 -12.30 -8.77
CA SER A 71 11.89 -12.58 -10.17
C SER A 71 11.97 -11.29 -11.01
N CYS A 72 11.01 -10.38 -10.83
CA CYS A 72 10.96 -9.10 -11.51
C CYS A 72 12.09 -8.17 -11.05
N VAL A 73 12.35 -8.11 -9.75
CA VAL A 73 13.41 -7.27 -9.17
C VAL A 73 14.78 -7.75 -9.64
N ILE A 74 15.06 -9.06 -9.64
CA ILE A 74 16.34 -9.59 -10.14
C ILE A 74 16.52 -9.25 -11.62
N THR A 75 15.45 -9.31 -12.42
CA THR A 75 15.51 -9.01 -13.86
C THR A 75 15.75 -7.52 -14.13
N ASN A 76 15.14 -6.61 -13.36
CA ASN A 76 15.19 -5.17 -13.62
C ASN A 76 16.27 -4.42 -12.82
N CYS A 77 16.56 -4.85 -11.60
CA CYS A 77 17.54 -4.24 -10.70
C CYS A 77 18.86 -5.02 -10.62
N GLY A 78 18.91 -6.25 -11.13
CA GLY A 78 20.03 -7.17 -10.91
C GLY A 78 20.05 -7.74 -9.50
N LEU A 79 20.94 -8.71 -9.27
CA LEU A 79 21.13 -9.35 -7.96
C LEU A 79 21.67 -8.35 -6.91
N ASP A 80 22.51 -7.40 -7.33
CA ASP A 80 23.07 -6.38 -6.43
C ASP A 80 22.04 -5.30 -6.04
N GLY A 81 21.03 -5.04 -6.89
CA GLY A 81 19.98 -4.06 -6.61
C GLY A 81 18.78 -4.62 -5.83
N ALA A 82 18.60 -5.94 -5.83
CA ALA A 82 17.55 -6.61 -5.07
C ALA A 82 17.53 -6.29 -3.56
N PRO A 83 18.66 -6.30 -2.82
CA PRO A 83 18.65 -5.95 -1.41
C PRO A 83 18.21 -4.50 -1.16
N ALA A 84 18.57 -3.55 -2.03
CA ALA A 84 18.13 -2.16 -1.89
C ALA A 84 16.60 -2.00 -2.03
N VAL A 85 15.98 -2.76 -2.94
CA VAL A 85 14.51 -2.78 -3.08
C VAL A 85 13.86 -3.41 -1.86
N LEU A 86 14.46 -4.48 -1.32
CA LEU A 86 13.97 -5.16 -0.14
C LEU A 86 14.03 -4.25 1.10
N ASP A 87 15.17 -3.61 1.34
CA ASP A 87 15.38 -2.70 2.46
C ASP A 87 14.40 -1.51 2.38
N ALA A 88 14.19 -0.94 1.20
CA ALA A 88 13.23 0.14 1.00
C ALA A 88 11.78 -0.31 1.27
N ALA A 89 11.40 -1.50 0.80
CA ALA A 89 10.06 -2.05 1.07
C ALA A 89 9.86 -2.34 2.56
N GLN A 90 10.91 -2.76 3.27
CA GLN A 90 10.85 -2.99 4.71
C GLN A 90 10.77 -1.68 5.50
N ALA A 91 11.47 -0.62 5.06
CA ALA A 91 11.33 0.71 5.64
C ALA A 91 9.90 1.25 5.51
N VAL A 92 9.25 1.02 4.36
CA VAL A 92 7.82 1.33 4.18
C VAL A 92 6.96 0.56 5.19
N CYS A 93 7.26 -0.73 5.42
CA CYS A 93 6.53 -1.51 6.42
C CYS A 93 6.74 -1.01 7.85
N ASP A 94 7.95 -0.62 8.22
CA ASP A 94 8.24 -0.11 9.55
C ASP A 94 7.65 1.28 9.80
N ALA A 95 7.49 2.10 8.75
CA ALA A 95 7.00 3.47 8.85
C ALA A 95 5.47 3.60 8.65
N CYS A 96 4.85 2.74 7.84
CA CYS A 96 3.53 2.99 7.27
C CYS A 96 2.51 1.86 7.40
N ALA A 97 2.90 0.67 7.89
CA ALA A 97 1.98 -0.44 8.19
C ALA A 97 1.54 -0.42 9.66
#